data_AF-A0A365Y0C6-F1
#
_entry.id   AF-A0A365Y0C6-F1
#
_cell.length_a   1.000
_cell.length_b   1.000
_cell.length_c   1.000
_cell.angle_alpha   90.00
_cell.angle_beta   90.00
_cell.angle_gamma   90.00
#
_symmetry.space_group_name_H-M   'P 1'
#
loop_
_entity.id
_entity.type
_entity.pdbx_description
1 polymer ?
#
loop_
_entity_poly.entity_id
_entity_poly.type
_entity_poly.pdbx_seq_one_letter_code
_entity_poly.pdbx_strand_id
1 'polypeptide(L)'
;MAAGYMLMAACRKSDFPEVSSPAYLRVFNCLTYNVTIENKDAPQPFLTMLIDPQLDAAGVPVNAALTFDFLDTRGPLARPYPDAGNSALWQKEFPGTAKIPVGPIVNGYDLSGYGMITGGQHRFMFVTRPRSTDPFYSLPASARNKVLVDTTVSLTEGEIYTMNILEKSVYNRKVGVYLRQEQFTKMPLSDSLVYVNYYNLSSEGYAKTFVFDGTAINKCVKDTMNVFYTLYGTDRMQMKGFTNVFSAKMVRSQETGVHPYSSFPLFPDPASSHIYAGTSGQFFNIVLPGNPPEYQFGNGAESYGTYTSFAFGPEAPAAVNNLVSDPRTGMVISVYSGIYNPRSFATVNTVEYINGNLYVTTLQRRYDPPVYK
;
A
#
# COMPACT_ATOMS: atom_id res chain seq x y z
N MET A 1 25.05 18.78 -49.68
CA MET A 1 24.40 19.40 -48.51
C MET A 1 23.38 18.42 -47.98
N ALA A 2 23.66 17.76 -46.86
CA ALA A 2 22.76 16.80 -46.25
C ALA A 2 21.78 17.55 -45.34
N ALA A 3 20.49 17.53 -45.68
CA ALA A 3 19.43 18.08 -44.85
C ALA A 3 19.16 17.12 -43.68
N GLY A 4 19.56 17.52 -42.48
CA GLY A 4 19.25 16.81 -41.24
C GLY A 4 17.78 17.00 -40.87
N TYR A 5 17.03 15.90 -40.87
CA TYR A 5 15.68 15.87 -40.29
C TYR A 5 15.79 15.88 -38.76
N MET A 6 15.43 17.01 -38.14
CA MET A 6 15.13 17.04 -36.71
C MET A 6 13.80 16.32 -36.47
N LEU A 7 13.87 15.12 -35.90
CA LEU A 7 12.71 14.42 -35.34
C LEU A 7 12.23 15.20 -34.10
N MET A 8 11.23 16.05 -34.30
CA MET A 8 10.48 16.70 -33.22
C MET A 8 9.80 15.59 -32.40
N ALA A 9 10.38 15.23 -31.26
CA ALA A 9 9.74 14.40 -30.26
C ALA A 9 8.52 15.15 -29.69
N ALA A 10 7.34 14.90 -30.26
CA ALA A 10 6.10 15.44 -29.75
C ALA A 10 5.78 14.79 -28.39
N CYS A 11 5.93 15.54 -27.30
CA CYS A 11 5.31 15.19 -26.03
C CYS A 11 3.79 15.22 -26.22
N ARG A 12 3.16 14.03 -26.28
CA ARG A 12 1.70 13.92 -26.36
C ARG A 12 1.11 14.38 -25.03
N LYS A 13 0.59 15.60 -24.98
CA LYS A 13 -0.29 16.05 -23.89
C LYS A 13 -1.47 15.08 -23.86
N SER A 14 -1.62 14.39 -22.73
CA SER A 14 -2.79 13.55 -22.50
C SER A 14 -3.85 14.45 -21.89
N ASP A 15 -4.95 14.68 -22.61
CA ASP A 15 -6.08 15.41 -22.08
C ASP A 15 -6.88 14.45 -21.20
N PHE A 16 -7.00 14.82 -19.93
CA PHE A 16 -7.78 14.09 -18.94
C PHE A 16 -9.14 14.76 -18.79
N PRO A 17 -10.23 13.99 -18.57
CA PRO A 17 -11.52 14.58 -18.26
C PRO A 17 -11.43 15.40 -16.97
N GLU A 18 -12.14 16.52 -16.94
CA GLU A 18 -12.32 17.30 -15.72
C GLU A 18 -13.18 16.51 -14.72
N VAL A 19 -12.76 16.46 -13.47
CA VAL A 19 -13.52 15.82 -12.38
C VAL A 19 -14.01 16.92 -11.45
N SER A 20 -15.29 17.25 -11.53
CA SER A 20 -15.92 18.19 -10.60
C SER A 20 -16.03 17.59 -9.20
N SER A 21 -15.81 18.41 -8.16
CA SER A 21 -15.93 18.03 -6.75
C SER A 21 -15.19 16.72 -6.40
N PRO A 22 -13.86 16.63 -6.62
CA PRO A 22 -13.14 15.37 -6.53
C PRO A 22 -13.00 14.90 -5.08
N ALA A 23 -13.26 13.61 -4.85
CA ALA A 23 -12.69 12.80 -3.78
C ALA A 23 -11.48 12.02 -4.34
N TYR A 24 -10.53 11.66 -3.47
CA TYR A 24 -9.28 11.00 -3.88
C TYR A 24 -9.26 9.56 -3.39
N LEU A 25 -9.08 8.59 -4.29
CA LEU A 25 -9.19 7.17 -3.97
C LEU A 25 -7.95 6.38 -4.43
N ARG A 26 -7.39 5.59 -3.53
CA ARG A 26 -6.41 4.54 -3.85
C ARG A 26 -7.01 3.17 -3.51
N VAL A 27 -6.92 2.21 -4.42
CA VAL A 27 -7.55 0.89 -4.24
C VAL A 27 -6.54 -0.23 -4.38
N PHE A 28 -6.62 -1.19 -3.48
CA PHE A 28 -5.73 -2.33 -3.41
C PHE A 28 -6.51 -3.65 -3.43
N ASN A 29 -6.09 -4.57 -4.31
CA ASN A 29 -6.53 -5.95 -4.26
C ASN A 29 -5.63 -6.75 -3.30
N CYS A 30 -6.11 -6.98 -2.09
CA CYS A 30 -5.41 -7.68 -1.02
C CYS A 30 -5.86 -9.13 -0.87
N LEU A 31 -6.53 -9.68 -1.89
CA LEU A 31 -6.87 -11.10 -1.94
C LEU A 31 -5.60 -11.90 -2.23
N THR A 32 -5.33 -12.89 -1.39
CA THR A 32 -4.25 -13.84 -1.58
C THR A 32 -4.84 -15.15 -2.08
N TYR A 33 -4.20 -15.75 -3.08
CA TYR A 33 -4.67 -16.98 -3.68
C TYR A 33 -3.50 -17.90 -3.99
N ASN A 34 -3.44 -19.00 -3.25
CA ASN A 34 -2.54 -20.11 -3.53
C ASN A 34 -3.34 -21.18 -4.27
N VAL A 35 -2.96 -21.45 -5.52
CA VAL A 35 -3.57 -22.53 -6.30
C VAL A 35 -3.18 -23.87 -5.67
N THR A 36 -4.16 -24.62 -5.21
CA THR A 36 -4.05 -26.02 -4.80
C THR A 36 -4.85 -26.89 -5.76
N ILE A 37 -4.67 -28.21 -5.70
CA ILE A 37 -5.49 -29.16 -6.48
C ILE A 37 -6.99 -28.97 -6.15
N GLU A 38 -7.29 -28.70 -4.88
CA GLU A 38 -8.65 -28.54 -4.38
C GLU A 38 -9.34 -27.27 -4.86
N ASN A 39 -8.57 -26.19 -5.07
CA ASN A 39 -9.14 -24.90 -5.44
C ASN A 39 -8.82 -24.49 -6.89
N LYS A 40 -8.18 -25.32 -7.71
CA LYS A 40 -7.72 -24.95 -9.07
C LYS A 40 -8.79 -24.29 -9.97
N ASP A 41 -10.07 -24.60 -9.75
CA ASP A 41 -11.21 -24.08 -10.51
C ASP A 41 -11.86 -22.84 -9.87
N ALA A 42 -11.41 -22.42 -8.68
CA ALA A 42 -11.91 -21.24 -8.02
C ALA A 42 -11.47 -19.96 -8.74
N PRO A 43 -12.26 -18.88 -8.67
CA PRO A 43 -11.94 -17.66 -9.38
C PRO A 43 -10.64 -17.05 -8.88
N GLN A 44 -9.74 -16.75 -9.82
CA GLN A 44 -8.47 -16.09 -9.53
C GLN A 44 -8.72 -14.67 -9.00
N PRO A 45 -7.92 -14.15 -8.05
CA PRO A 45 -8.05 -12.79 -7.52
C PRO A 45 -7.47 -11.77 -8.51
N PHE A 46 -7.88 -11.83 -9.77
CA PHE A 46 -7.54 -10.87 -10.80
C PHE A 46 -8.81 -10.13 -11.17
N LEU A 47 -8.85 -8.82 -10.90
CA LEU A 47 -10.10 -8.08 -10.76
C LEU A 47 -10.26 -7.02 -11.84
N THR A 48 -11.52 -6.73 -12.17
CA THR A 48 -11.95 -5.46 -12.75
C THR A 48 -12.75 -4.71 -11.70
N MET A 49 -12.41 -3.45 -11.48
CA MET A 49 -13.19 -2.52 -10.66
C MET A 49 -14.10 -1.69 -11.56
N LEU A 50 -15.39 -1.67 -11.22
CA LEU A 50 -16.42 -0.88 -11.88
C LEU A 50 -17.01 0.11 -10.88
N ILE A 51 -17.05 1.38 -11.24
CA ILE A 51 -17.72 2.43 -10.47
C ILE A 51 -18.95 2.87 -11.24
N ASP A 52 -20.11 2.78 -10.58
CA ASP A 52 -21.44 3.00 -11.13
C ASP A 52 -21.69 2.14 -12.38
N PRO A 53 -21.70 0.80 -12.23
CA PRO A 53 -21.91 -0.11 -13.34
C PRO A 53 -23.35 -0.05 -13.87
N GLN A 54 -23.48 -0.13 -15.19
CA GLN A 54 -24.72 -0.40 -15.91
C GLN A 54 -24.80 -1.90 -16.18
N LEU A 55 -25.90 -2.52 -15.74
CA LEU A 55 -26.14 -3.94 -15.91
C LEU A 55 -27.21 -4.18 -16.98
N ASP A 56 -27.12 -5.27 -17.72
CA ASP A 56 -28.21 -5.73 -18.57
C ASP A 56 -29.34 -6.40 -17.75
N ALA A 57 -30.39 -6.85 -18.44
CA ALA A 57 -31.53 -7.53 -17.80
C ALA A 57 -31.15 -8.83 -17.07
N ALA A 58 -30.00 -9.43 -17.38
CA ALA A 58 -29.48 -10.62 -16.72
C ALA A 58 -28.52 -10.28 -15.56
N GLY A 59 -28.33 -9.01 -15.24
CA GLY A 59 -27.43 -8.54 -14.18
C GLY A 59 -25.96 -8.51 -14.61
N VAL A 60 -25.64 -8.69 -15.89
CA VAL A 60 -24.26 -8.69 -16.38
C VAL A 60 -23.79 -7.27 -16.63
N PRO A 61 -22.61 -6.86 -16.13
CA PRO A 61 -22.10 -5.52 -16.35
C PRO A 61 -21.76 -5.26 -17.81
N VAL A 62 -22.40 -4.27 -18.43
CA VAL A 62 -22.22 -3.88 -19.85
C VAL A 62 -21.48 -2.56 -20.02
N ASN A 63 -21.47 -1.71 -19.00
CA ASN A 63 -20.71 -0.45 -18.97
C ASN A 63 -20.52 0.02 -17.51
N ALA A 64 -19.73 1.06 -17.28
CA ALA A 64 -19.60 1.74 -15.99
C ALA A 64 -19.15 3.19 -16.18
N ALA A 65 -19.43 4.08 -15.22
CA ALA A 65 -18.92 5.44 -15.25
C ALA A 65 -17.37 5.48 -15.22
N LEU A 66 -16.77 4.59 -14.43
CA LEU A 66 -15.34 4.30 -14.49
C LEU A 66 -15.11 2.79 -14.51
N THR A 67 -14.25 2.35 -15.42
CA THR A 67 -13.76 0.97 -15.48
C THR A 67 -12.26 0.98 -15.26
N PHE A 68 -11.80 0.31 -14.20
CA PHE A 68 -10.39 0.02 -13.97
C PHE A 68 -10.16 -1.47 -14.08
N ASP A 69 -9.69 -1.88 -15.24
CA ASP A 69 -9.44 -3.27 -15.57
C ASP A 69 -8.01 -3.70 -15.16
N PHE A 70 -7.78 -5.00 -15.14
CA PHE A 70 -6.47 -5.63 -14.88
C PHE A 70 -5.88 -5.35 -13.49
N LEU A 71 -6.71 -5.22 -12.45
CA LEU A 71 -6.27 -5.06 -11.06
C LEU A 71 -5.76 -6.41 -10.50
N ASP A 72 -4.44 -6.55 -10.48
CA ASP A 72 -3.71 -7.68 -9.90
C ASP A 72 -3.56 -7.53 -8.39
N THR A 73 -3.17 -8.62 -7.75
CA THR A 73 -2.77 -8.71 -6.35
C THR A 73 -1.74 -7.64 -5.99
N ARG A 74 -1.98 -6.94 -4.88
CA ARG A 74 -1.14 -5.83 -4.39
C ARG A 74 0.31 -6.24 -4.18
N GLY A 75 1.24 -5.33 -4.49
CA GLY A 75 2.67 -5.48 -4.15
C GLY A 75 2.97 -5.12 -2.69
N PRO A 76 4.04 -5.67 -2.08
CA PRO A 76 4.33 -5.50 -0.66
C PRO A 76 4.70 -4.05 -0.28
N LEU A 77 5.15 -3.23 -1.24
CA LEU A 77 5.38 -1.80 -1.09
C LEU A 77 4.57 -1.02 -2.13
N ALA A 78 3.68 -0.15 -1.66
CA ALA A 78 2.98 0.86 -2.43
C ALA A 78 3.76 2.18 -2.33
N ARG A 79 4.41 2.55 -3.43
CA ARG A 79 5.33 3.70 -3.50
C ARG A 79 4.59 5.04 -3.38
N PRO A 80 5.28 6.14 -3.02
CA PRO A 80 4.67 7.46 -2.87
C PRO A 80 4.15 8.04 -4.18
N TYR A 81 4.82 7.72 -5.29
CA TYR A 81 4.44 8.15 -6.63
C TYR A 81 4.33 6.91 -7.53
N PRO A 82 3.43 6.92 -8.53
CA PRO A 82 3.37 5.88 -9.53
C PRO A 82 4.63 5.91 -10.39
N ASP A 83 5.12 4.74 -10.84
CA ASP A 83 6.31 4.65 -11.70
C ASP A 83 6.08 5.42 -13.02
N ALA A 84 6.62 6.64 -13.08
CA ALA A 84 6.48 7.52 -14.24
C ALA A 84 7.04 6.84 -15.50
N GLY A 85 6.16 6.63 -16.50
CA GLY A 85 6.54 6.03 -17.79
C GLY A 85 6.29 4.53 -17.92
N ASN A 86 5.83 3.84 -16.87
CA ASN A 86 5.48 2.42 -16.98
C ASN A 86 4.01 2.25 -17.37
N SER A 87 3.68 1.78 -18.57
CA SER A 87 2.30 1.41 -18.93
C SER A 87 2.06 -0.08 -18.69
N ALA A 88 2.26 -0.53 -17.44
CA ALA A 88 1.96 -1.90 -17.06
C ALA A 88 0.48 -2.18 -17.34
N LEU A 89 0.19 -3.26 -18.06
CA LEU A 89 -1.19 -3.68 -18.25
C LEU A 89 -1.79 -4.13 -16.92
N TRP A 90 -1.05 -4.93 -16.16
CA TRP A 90 -1.47 -5.46 -14.87
C TRP A 90 -1.09 -4.50 -13.76
N GLN A 91 -2.10 -3.94 -13.11
CA GLN A 91 -1.96 -2.88 -12.12
C GLN A 91 -2.00 -3.47 -10.71
N LYS A 92 -1.05 -3.09 -9.86
CA LYS A 92 -0.99 -3.55 -8.45
C LYS A 92 -1.90 -2.75 -7.51
N GLU A 93 -2.41 -1.63 -8.01
CA GLU A 93 -3.27 -0.68 -7.30
C GLU A 93 -3.98 0.23 -8.30
N PHE A 94 -5.10 0.81 -7.89
CA PHE A 94 -5.70 1.98 -8.54
C PHE A 94 -5.18 3.26 -7.86
N PRO A 95 -4.82 4.31 -8.59
CA PRO A 95 -4.84 4.45 -10.05
C PRO A 95 -3.64 3.74 -10.73
N GLY A 96 -2.62 3.36 -9.94
CA GLY A 96 -1.41 2.73 -10.45
C GLY A 96 -0.77 3.57 -11.55
N THR A 97 -0.49 2.94 -12.69
CA THR A 97 0.04 3.64 -13.87
C THR A 97 -1.00 3.87 -14.97
N ALA A 98 -2.29 3.68 -14.65
CA ALA A 98 -3.35 3.97 -15.59
C ALA A 98 -3.44 5.47 -15.87
N LYS A 99 -3.80 5.79 -17.11
CA LYS A 99 -3.97 7.17 -17.57
C LYS A 99 -5.34 7.70 -17.15
N ILE A 100 -5.47 8.04 -15.87
CA ILE A 100 -6.66 8.65 -15.30
C ILE A 100 -6.30 9.93 -14.53
N PRO A 101 -7.26 10.84 -14.28
CA PRO A 101 -7.01 11.99 -13.42
C PRO A 101 -6.59 11.55 -12.02
N VAL A 102 -5.51 12.14 -11.50
CA VAL A 102 -4.95 11.84 -10.18
C VAL A 102 -4.92 13.07 -9.29
N GLY A 103 -4.87 12.85 -7.99
CA GLY A 103 -4.93 13.89 -6.96
C GLY A 103 -3.80 14.93 -7.09
N PRO A 104 -4.08 16.19 -6.72
CA PRO A 104 -3.07 17.24 -6.70
C PRO A 104 -2.22 17.13 -5.43
N ILE A 105 -1.36 18.13 -5.21
CA ILE A 105 -0.72 18.30 -3.90
C ILE A 105 -1.74 18.91 -2.93
N VAL A 106 -1.97 18.25 -1.79
CA VAL A 106 -2.89 18.72 -0.74
C VAL A 106 -2.12 18.85 0.57
N ASN A 107 -2.06 20.06 1.13
CA ASN A 107 -1.31 20.37 2.36
C ASN A 107 0.13 19.83 2.34
N GLY A 108 0.79 19.96 1.18
CA GLY A 108 2.16 19.51 0.98
C GLY A 108 2.31 18.03 0.68
N TYR A 109 1.26 17.21 0.70
CA TYR A 109 1.29 15.80 0.33
C TYR A 109 1.02 15.58 -1.15
N ASP A 110 1.83 14.77 -1.80
CA ASP A 110 1.65 14.38 -3.20
C ASP A 110 0.60 13.26 -3.29
N LEU A 111 -0.55 13.56 -3.91
CA LEU A 111 -1.63 12.59 -4.12
C LEU A 111 -1.66 12.00 -5.54
N SER A 112 -0.57 12.05 -6.29
CA SER A 112 -0.47 11.43 -7.61
C SER A 112 -0.71 9.91 -7.60
N GLY A 113 -0.56 9.25 -6.45
CA GLY A 113 -0.95 7.86 -6.20
C GLY A 113 -2.43 7.64 -5.87
N TYR A 114 -3.31 8.64 -5.99
CA TYR A 114 -4.75 8.56 -5.74
C TYR A 114 -5.51 9.04 -6.98
N GLY A 115 -6.47 8.26 -7.46
CA GLY A 115 -7.34 8.66 -8.57
C GLY A 115 -8.40 9.64 -8.11
N MET A 116 -8.76 10.61 -8.95
CA MET A 116 -9.89 11.50 -8.69
C MET A 116 -11.20 10.80 -9.08
N ILE A 117 -12.13 10.73 -8.14
CA ILE A 117 -13.51 10.26 -8.34
C ILE A 117 -14.43 11.42 -7.95
N THR A 118 -15.51 11.68 -8.68
CA THR A 118 -16.50 12.68 -8.24
C THR A 118 -17.03 12.32 -6.85
N GLY A 119 -17.25 13.32 -5.98
CA GLY A 119 -17.87 13.08 -4.67
C GLY A 119 -19.34 12.66 -4.79
N GLY A 120 -19.81 11.85 -3.85
CA GLY A 120 -21.18 11.36 -3.80
C GLY A 120 -21.30 9.90 -3.36
N GLN A 121 -22.49 9.34 -3.57
CA GLN A 121 -22.76 7.91 -3.37
C GLN A 121 -22.46 7.16 -4.67
N HIS A 122 -21.60 6.15 -4.60
CA HIS A 122 -21.16 5.38 -5.75
C HIS A 122 -21.33 3.88 -5.50
N ARG A 123 -21.76 3.15 -6.53
CA ARG A 123 -21.79 1.69 -6.51
C ARG A 123 -20.47 1.14 -7.03
N PHE A 124 -19.73 0.46 -6.16
CA PHE A 124 -18.51 -0.24 -6.52
C PHE A 124 -18.79 -1.72 -6.73
N MET A 125 -18.40 -2.23 -7.89
CA MET A 125 -18.46 -3.64 -8.21
C MET A 125 -17.06 -4.15 -8.56
N PHE A 126 -16.63 -5.20 -7.87
CA PHE A 126 -15.38 -5.91 -8.13
C PHE A 126 -15.70 -7.27 -8.74
N VAL A 127 -15.30 -7.45 -9.98
CA VAL A 127 -15.57 -8.66 -10.77
C VAL A 127 -14.26 -9.41 -10.96
N THR A 128 -14.24 -10.71 -10.65
CA THR A 128 -13.10 -11.56 -11.01
C THR A 128 -13.13 -11.84 -12.50
N ARG A 129 -11.95 -11.85 -13.13
CA ARG A 129 -11.81 -12.14 -14.55
C ARG A 129 -10.65 -13.08 -14.83
N PRO A 130 -10.68 -13.79 -15.98
CA PRO A 130 -9.54 -14.56 -16.43
C PRO A 130 -8.30 -13.68 -16.61
N ARG A 131 -7.12 -14.25 -16.36
CA ARG A 131 -5.85 -13.57 -16.63
C ARG A 131 -5.59 -13.59 -18.14
N SER A 132 -6.18 -12.62 -18.85
CA SER A 132 -5.98 -12.38 -20.28
C SER A 132 -5.66 -10.90 -20.55
N THR A 133 -5.36 -10.57 -21.79
CA THR A 133 -5.17 -9.17 -22.24
C THR A 133 -6.43 -8.56 -22.83
N ASP A 134 -7.52 -9.33 -22.96
CA ASP A 134 -8.77 -8.85 -23.53
C ASP A 134 -9.42 -7.82 -22.60
N PRO A 135 -9.92 -6.69 -23.12
CA PRO A 135 -10.69 -5.74 -22.34
C PRO A 135 -11.90 -6.39 -21.67
N PHE A 136 -12.24 -5.95 -20.45
CA PHE A 136 -13.33 -6.54 -19.67
C PHE A 136 -14.64 -6.74 -20.46
N TYR A 137 -15.11 -5.72 -21.19
CA TYR A 137 -16.39 -5.79 -21.92
C TYR A 137 -16.38 -6.68 -23.17
N SER A 138 -15.21 -7.08 -23.68
CA SER A 138 -15.12 -8.09 -24.74
C SER A 138 -15.14 -9.52 -24.21
N LEU A 139 -15.06 -9.71 -22.89
CA LEU A 139 -15.15 -11.03 -22.28
C LEU A 139 -16.59 -11.59 -22.39
N PRO A 140 -16.75 -12.92 -22.48
CA PRO A 140 -18.07 -13.55 -22.48
C PRO A 140 -18.82 -13.21 -21.19
N ALA A 141 -20.16 -13.17 -21.27
CA ALA A 141 -21.03 -12.83 -20.14
C ALA A 141 -20.77 -13.72 -18.90
N SER A 142 -20.42 -14.99 -19.10
CA SER A 142 -20.07 -15.94 -18.04
C SER A 142 -18.80 -15.57 -17.25
N ALA A 143 -17.90 -14.77 -17.83
CA ALA A 143 -16.74 -14.21 -17.14
C ALA A 143 -17.09 -12.88 -16.46
N ARG A 144 -17.91 -12.03 -17.10
CA ARG A 144 -18.31 -10.73 -16.55
C ARG A 144 -19.30 -10.80 -15.39
N ASN A 145 -20.01 -11.92 -15.23
CA ASN A 145 -20.99 -12.11 -14.15
C ASN A 145 -20.39 -12.67 -12.85
N LYS A 146 -19.06 -12.81 -12.75
CA LYS A 146 -18.41 -13.33 -11.53
C LYS A 146 -18.13 -12.19 -10.55
N VAL A 147 -19.19 -11.66 -9.94
CA VAL A 147 -19.08 -10.55 -8.99
C VAL A 147 -18.60 -11.06 -7.63
N LEU A 148 -17.49 -10.53 -7.12
CA LEU A 148 -16.96 -10.84 -5.79
C LEU A 148 -17.47 -9.86 -4.73
N VAL A 149 -17.57 -8.59 -5.09
CA VAL A 149 -18.09 -7.53 -4.22
C VAL A 149 -18.99 -6.62 -5.04
N ASP A 150 -20.13 -6.28 -4.46
CA ASP A 150 -21.06 -5.25 -4.93
C ASP A 150 -21.51 -4.46 -3.71
N THR A 151 -21.09 -3.19 -3.64
CA THR A 151 -21.34 -2.34 -2.46
C THR A 151 -21.53 -0.89 -2.88
N THR A 152 -22.24 -0.14 -2.05
CA THR A 152 -22.32 1.31 -2.18
C THR A 152 -21.39 1.96 -1.15
N VAL A 153 -20.66 3.00 -1.55
CA VAL A 153 -19.83 3.80 -0.66
C VAL A 153 -20.10 5.29 -0.89
N SER A 154 -20.01 6.07 0.18
CA SER A 154 -20.11 7.52 0.11
C SER A 154 -18.70 8.11 0.11
N LEU A 155 -18.39 8.92 -0.89
CA LEU A 155 -17.14 9.65 -1.00
C LEU A 155 -17.43 11.14 -0.83
N THR A 156 -16.99 11.71 0.28
CA THR A 156 -17.08 13.15 0.52
C THR A 156 -16.07 13.90 -0.34
N GLU A 157 -16.50 15.00 -0.97
CA GLU A 157 -15.63 15.90 -1.75
C GLU A 157 -14.43 16.37 -0.93
N GLY A 158 -13.25 16.42 -1.57
CA GLY A 158 -11.99 16.87 -0.99
C GLY A 158 -11.34 15.86 -0.03
N GLU A 159 -12.03 14.78 0.31
CA GLU A 159 -11.52 13.75 1.23
C GLU A 159 -10.70 12.68 0.50
N ILE A 160 -9.80 12.06 1.25
CA ILE A 160 -8.84 11.07 0.75
C ILE A 160 -9.20 9.71 1.31
N TYR A 161 -9.18 8.68 0.47
CA TYR A 161 -9.60 7.34 0.82
C TYR A 161 -8.60 6.29 0.36
N THR A 162 -8.36 5.30 1.22
CA THR A 162 -7.70 4.04 0.86
C THR A 162 -8.71 2.90 0.98
N MET A 163 -8.83 2.12 -0.08
CA MET A 163 -9.73 0.97 -0.16
C MET A 163 -8.93 -0.33 -0.31
N ASN A 164 -9.22 -1.32 0.52
CA ASN A 164 -8.67 -2.66 0.43
C ASN A 164 -9.79 -3.66 0.12
N ILE A 165 -9.62 -4.46 -0.94
CA ILE A 165 -10.45 -5.64 -1.23
C ILE A 165 -9.79 -6.82 -0.54
N LEU A 166 -10.47 -7.44 0.42
CA LEU A 166 -9.88 -8.48 1.26
C LEU A 166 -10.91 -9.52 1.72
N GLU A 167 -10.43 -10.67 2.16
CA GLU A 167 -11.26 -11.69 2.79
C GLU A 167 -11.66 -11.22 4.21
N LYS A 168 -12.95 -11.28 4.51
CA LYS A 168 -13.53 -10.82 5.78
C LYS A 168 -13.46 -11.91 6.86
N SER A 169 -13.65 -13.17 6.47
CA SER A 169 -13.66 -14.31 7.39
C SER A 169 -13.20 -15.57 6.67
N VAL A 170 -12.31 -16.33 7.32
CA VAL A 170 -11.79 -17.61 6.77
C VAL A 170 -12.85 -18.70 6.79
N TYR A 171 -13.88 -18.56 7.63
CA TYR A 171 -14.91 -19.59 7.82
C TYR A 171 -15.92 -19.62 6.68
N ASN A 172 -16.28 -18.45 6.14
CA ASN A 172 -17.25 -18.32 5.05
C ASN A 172 -16.63 -17.81 3.74
N ARG A 173 -15.33 -17.49 3.74
CA ARG A 173 -14.59 -16.97 2.58
C ARG A 173 -15.22 -15.72 1.96
N LYS A 174 -15.98 -14.95 2.74
CA LYS A 174 -16.65 -13.75 2.26
C LYS A 174 -15.60 -12.68 1.91
N VAL A 175 -15.62 -12.19 0.69
CA VAL A 175 -14.83 -11.04 0.27
C VAL A 175 -15.61 -9.76 0.55
N GLY A 176 -14.91 -8.68 0.90
CA GLY A 176 -15.52 -7.38 1.06
C GLY A 176 -14.52 -6.25 0.95
N VAL A 177 -15.06 -5.04 1.05
CA VAL A 177 -14.28 -3.80 1.05
C VAL A 177 -13.99 -3.37 2.49
N TYR A 178 -12.78 -2.88 2.73
CA TYR A 178 -12.41 -2.02 3.84
C TYR A 178 -12.07 -0.65 3.26
N LEU A 179 -12.78 0.40 3.69
CA LEU A 179 -12.57 1.76 3.21
C LEU A 179 -12.18 2.65 4.39
N ARG A 180 -11.05 3.34 4.29
CA ARG A 180 -10.56 4.26 5.30
C ARG A 180 -10.48 5.66 4.73
N GLN A 181 -11.11 6.63 5.40
CA GLN A 181 -10.95 8.04 5.11
C GLN A 181 -9.70 8.57 5.82
N GLU A 182 -8.66 8.82 5.05
CA GLU A 182 -7.35 9.21 5.55
C GLU A 182 -7.36 10.60 6.20
N GLN A 183 -6.53 10.78 7.24
CA GLN A 183 -6.47 12.03 8.01
C GLN A 183 -5.13 12.75 7.92
N PHE A 184 -4.12 12.18 7.25
CA PHE A 184 -2.74 12.70 7.29
C PHE A 184 -2.59 14.13 6.74
N THR A 185 -3.45 14.57 5.82
CA THR A 185 -3.46 15.95 5.31
C THR A 185 -4.05 16.96 6.30
N LYS A 186 -4.73 16.50 7.35
CA LYS A 186 -5.38 17.33 8.36
C LYS A 186 -4.65 17.31 9.70
N MET A 187 -3.57 16.54 9.80
CA MET A 187 -2.78 16.39 11.02
C MET A 187 -1.56 17.34 11.00
N PRO A 188 -1.20 17.95 12.15
CA PRO A 188 -0.01 18.79 12.26
C PRO A 188 1.26 17.93 12.39
N LEU A 189 1.64 17.22 11.33
CA LEU A 189 2.79 16.31 11.32
C LEU A 189 4.11 17.09 11.10
N SER A 190 5.14 16.80 11.89
CA SER A 190 6.45 17.46 11.84
C SER A 190 7.35 16.91 10.72
N ASP A 191 8.15 17.77 10.08
CA ASP A 191 9.19 17.33 9.12
C ASP A 191 10.37 16.59 9.79
N SER A 192 10.49 16.66 11.11
CA SER A 192 11.55 16.00 11.88
C SER A 192 11.22 14.56 12.28
N LEU A 193 9.98 14.10 12.02
CA LEU A 193 9.46 12.83 12.48
C LEU A 193 8.88 12.04 11.30
N VAL A 194 9.27 10.78 11.19
CA VAL A 194 8.61 9.80 10.31
C VAL A 194 7.41 9.23 11.04
N TYR A 195 6.25 9.22 10.40
CA TYR A 195 5.01 8.74 11.00
C TYR A 195 4.61 7.38 10.43
N VAL A 196 4.06 6.52 11.27
CA VAL A 196 3.55 5.20 10.87
C VAL A 196 2.35 4.80 11.72
N ASN A 197 1.29 4.30 11.07
CA ASN A 197 0.20 3.60 11.73
C ASN A 197 0.17 2.12 11.29
N TYR A 198 -0.44 1.28 12.11
CA TYR A 198 -0.42 -0.17 11.96
C TYR A 198 -1.83 -0.74 11.97
N TYR A 199 -2.10 -1.64 11.03
CA TYR A 199 -3.37 -2.35 10.94
C TYR A 199 -3.13 -3.84 10.86
N ASN A 200 -3.91 -4.60 11.62
CA ASN A 200 -4.11 -6.02 11.35
C ASN A 200 -5.48 -6.16 10.69
N LEU A 201 -5.51 -6.16 9.36
CA LEU A 201 -6.73 -6.32 8.57
C LEU A 201 -7.00 -7.80 8.23
N SER A 202 -6.38 -8.74 8.95
CA SER A 202 -6.59 -10.16 8.70
C SER A 202 -8.04 -10.56 8.88
N SER A 203 -8.44 -11.56 8.09
CA SER A 203 -9.75 -12.18 8.16
C SER A 203 -10.01 -12.69 9.57
N GLU A 204 -11.27 -12.61 9.99
CA GLU A 204 -11.72 -13.31 11.18
C GLU A 204 -11.32 -14.78 11.11
N GLY A 205 -10.78 -15.31 12.21
CA GLY A 205 -10.38 -16.71 12.33
C GLY A 205 -8.99 -17.04 11.78
N TYR A 206 -8.35 -16.14 11.02
CA TYR A 206 -7.06 -16.40 10.36
C TYR A 206 -6.01 -17.00 11.29
N ALA A 207 -5.73 -16.36 12.43
CA ALA A 207 -4.71 -16.81 13.36
C ALA A 207 -5.05 -18.14 14.06
N LYS A 208 -6.34 -18.50 14.14
CA LYS A 208 -6.82 -19.75 14.75
C LYS A 208 -6.73 -20.93 13.79
N THR A 209 -6.94 -20.67 12.50
CA THR A 209 -6.91 -21.69 11.44
C THR A 209 -5.59 -21.71 10.68
N PHE A 210 -4.60 -20.92 11.10
CA PHE A 210 -3.30 -20.87 10.46
C PHE A 210 -2.61 -22.22 10.55
N VAL A 211 -2.18 -22.75 9.41
CA VAL A 211 -1.37 -23.96 9.29
C VAL A 211 -0.05 -23.56 8.64
N PHE A 212 1.05 -23.90 9.31
CA PHE A 212 2.38 -23.73 8.76
C PHE A 212 2.66 -24.82 7.73
N ASP A 213 3.06 -24.43 6.54
CA ASP A 213 3.27 -25.32 5.39
C ASP A 213 4.76 -25.70 5.18
N GLY A 214 5.64 -25.29 6.08
CA GLY A 214 7.08 -25.55 5.97
C GLY A 214 7.87 -24.53 5.15
N THR A 215 7.22 -23.54 4.51
CA THR A 215 7.88 -22.66 3.53
C THR A 215 8.23 -21.27 4.07
N ALA A 216 7.34 -20.68 4.88
CA ALA A 216 7.50 -19.31 5.38
C ALA A 216 7.20 -19.22 6.88
N ILE A 217 8.26 -19.13 7.67
CA ILE A 217 8.19 -19.14 9.13
C ILE A 217 7.77 -17.77 9.67
N ASN A 218 7.01 -17.77 10.76
CA ASN A 218 6.58 -16.59 11.51
C ASN A 218 5.74 -15.61 10.68
N LYS A 219 5.01 -16.11 9.69
CA LYS A 219 4.08 -15.30 8.90
C LYS A 219 2.79 -15.02 9.64
N CYS A 220 2.39 -15.82 10.63
CA CYS A 220 1.19 -15.59 11.41
C CYS A 220 1.37 -14.46 12.44
N VAL A 221 0.29 -13.76 12.79
CA VAL A 221 0.20 -12.89 13.98
C VAL A 221 -1.14 -13.12 14.67
N LYS A 222 -1.19 -12.97 15.99
CA LYS A 222 -2.47 -13.03 16.73
C LYS A 222 -3.30 -11.76 16.55
N ASP A 223 -4.55 -11.83 17.02
CA ASP A 223 -5.51 -10.73 16.92
C ASP A 223 -5.09 -9.48 17.69
N THR A 224 -4.20 -9.58 18.67
CA THR A 224 -3.65 -8.42 19.37
C THR A 224 -2.16 -8.60 19.50
N MET A 225 -1.41 -7.62 19.00
CA MET A 225 0.05 -7.59 19.01
C MET A 225 0.55 -6.23 19.50
N ASN A 226 1.76 -6.19 20.02
CA ASN A 226 2.51 -4.98 20.27
C ASN A 226 3.55 -4.82 19.17
N VAL A 227 3.74 -3.58 18.71
CA VAL A 227 4.73 -3.22 17.71
C VAL A 227 5.85 -2.44 18.38
N PHE A 228 7.08 -2.85 18.15
CA PHE A 228 8.29 -2.19 18.60
C PHE A 228 9.17 -1.87 17.41
N TYR A 229 9.86 -0.74 17.43
CA TYR A 229 10.81 -0.39 16.38
C TYR A 229 12.24 -0.36 16.90
N THR A 230 13.18 -0.66 16.02
CA THR A 230 14.61 -0.45 16.19
C THR A 230 15.14 0.31 14.98
N LEU A 231 15.89 1.39 15.22
CA LEU A 231 16.52 2.16 14.16
C LEU A 231 17.99 1.78 14.02
N TYR A 232 18.47 1.72 12.77
CA TYR A 232 19.84 1.37 12.43
C TYR A 232 20.56 2.54 11.76
N GLY A 233 21.82 2.74 12.14
CA GLY A 233 22.72 3.66 11.47
C GLY A 233 23.11 3.16 10.07
N THR A 234 23.88 3.98 9.36
CA THR A 234 24.47 3.59 8.05
C THR A 234 25.51 2.50 8.15
N ASP A 235 26.04 2.26 9.35
CA ASP A 235 26.98 1.21 9.71
C ASP A 235 26.30 -0.13 10.05
N ARG A 236 24.97 -0.22 9.89
CA ARG A 236 24.12 -1.37 10.29
C ARG A 236 24.13 -1.65 11.79
N MET A 237 24.56 -0.70 12.61
CA MET A 237 24.50 -0.83 14.06
C MET A 237 23.19 -0.23 14.59
N GLN A 238 22.65 -0.86 15.64
CA GLN A 238 21.48 -0.33 16.33
C GLN A 238 21.82 1.02 16.97
N MET A 239 20.96 2.01 16.77
CA MET A 239 21.16 3.32 17.36
C MET A 239 20.76 3.35 18.83
N LYS A 240 21.68 3.82 19.67
CA LYS A 240 21.48 3.92 21.12
C LYS A 240 20.23 4.75 21.42
N GLY A 241 19.36 4.21 22.27
CA GLY A 241 18.08 4.85 22.64
C GLY A 241 16.93 4.59 21.66
N PHE A 242 17.19 3.90 20.54
CA PHE A 242 16.21 3.56 19.52
C PHE A 242 16.20 2.04 19.26
N THR A 243 16.35 1.23 20.30
CA THR A 243 16.26 -0.24 20.23
C THR A 243 14.99 -0.69 20.93
N ASN A 244 14.18 -1.49 20.23
CA ASN A 244 12.93 -2.07 20.74
C ASN A 244 12.01 -1.05 21.42
N VAL A 245 11.88 0.14 20.83
CA VAL A 245 11.00 1.19 21.36
C VAL A 245 9.56 0.84 21.03
N PHE A 246 8.69 0.85 22.04
CA PHE A 246 7.27 0.59 21.84
C PHE A 246 6.67 1.65 20.91
N SER A 247 6.00 1.19 19.85
CA SER A 247 5.43 2.02 18.80
C SER A 247 3.91 2.10 18.93
N ALA A 248 3.26 0.93 18.97
CA ALA A 248 1.79 0.85 18.97
C ALA A 248 1.28 -0.52 19.44
N LYS A 249 0.01 -0.56 19.83
CA LYS A 249 -0.78 -1.79 19.93
C LYS A 249 -1.53 -1.99 18.62
N MET A 250 -1.35 -3.14 17.98
CA MET A 250 -2.05 -3.52 16.76
C MET A 250 -3.15 -4.52 17.10
N VAL A 251 -4.41 -4.15 16.85
CA VAL A 251 -5.59 -5.00 17.07
C VAL A 251 -6.19 -5.38 15.73
N ARG A 252 -6.58 -6.64 15.57
CA ARG A 252 -7.28 -7.15 14.39
C ARG A 252 -8.64 -6.49 14.30
N SER A 253 -8.82 -5.70 13.26
CA SER A 253 -10.09 -5.08 12.96
C SER A 253 -10.19 -4.85 11.46
N GLN A 254 -11.39 -5.04 10.93
CA GLN A 254 -11.75 -4.57 9.60
C GLN A 254 -12.91 -3.56 9.69
N GLU A 255 -13.11 -2.98 10.87
CA GLU A 255 -13.96 -1.81 11.05
C GLU A 255 -13.23 -0.59 10.51
N THR A 256 -13.94 0.22 9.74
CA THR A 256 -13.40 1.38 9.05
C THR A 256 -12.96 2.45 10.04
N GLY A 257 -11.73 2.94 9.91
CA GLY A 257 -11.21 4.04 10.73
C GLY A 257 -9.71 4.20 10.59
N VAL A 258 -9.20 5.39 10.90
CA VAL A 258 -7.76 5.67 10.94
C VAL A 258 -7.21 5.32 12.31
N HIS A 259 -6.28 4.37 12.36
CA HIS A 259 -5.53 4.06 13.56
C HIS A 259 -4.52 5.18 13.87
N PRO A 260 -4.22 5.44 15.16
CA PRO A 260 -3.27 6.45 15.56
C PRO A 260 -1.90 6.28 14.90
N TYR A 261 -1.29 7.41 14.53
CA TYR A 261 0.10 7.44 14.08
C TYR A 261 1.04 7.43 15.29
N SER A 262 1.99 6.50 15.26
CA SER A 262 3.23 6.56 16.02
C SER A 262 4.31 7.28 15.20
N SER A 263 5.43 7.61 15.81
CA SER A 263 6.52 8.27 15.08
C SER A 263 7.90 7.94 15.65
N PHE A 264 8.91 8.08 14.81
CA PHE A 264 10.32 8.06 15.18
C PHE A 264 11.07 9.21 14.49
N PRO A 265 12.22 9.67 15.01
CA PRO A 265 12.94 10.80 14.43
C PRO A 265 13.54 10.46 13.06
N LEU A 266 13.48 11.43 12.15
CA LEU A 266 14.15 11.36 10.84
C LEU A 266 15.68 11.33 11.00
N PHE A 267 16.20 12.10 11.96
CA PHE A 267 17.63 12.17 12.30
C PHE A 267 17.84 11.75 13.75
N PRO A 268 17.85 10.44 14.02
CA PRO A 268 18.06 9.89 15.37
C PRO A 268 19.46 10.13 15.93
N ASP A 269 20.47 10.28 15.07
CA ASP A 269 21.84 10.57 15.48
C ASP A 269 22.03 12.08 15.76
N PRO A 270 22.27 12.49 17.02
CA PRO A 270 22.47 13.89 17.39
C PRO A 270 23.78 14.47 16.85
N ALA A 271 24.74 13.64 16.42
CA ALA A 271 25.99 14.10 15.81
C ALA A 271 25.87 14.26 14.28
N SER A 272 24.73 13.91 13.68
CA SER A 272 24.53 13.97 12.24
C SER A 272 24.40 15.40 11.71
N SER A 273 24.55 15.56 10.40
CA SER A 273 24.36 16.85 9.73
C SER A 273 22.90 17.32 9.69
N HIS A 274 21.95 16.48 10.10
CA HIS A 274 20.50 16.70 9.94
C HIS A 274 20.08 17.05 8.49
N ILE A 275 20.89 16.65 7.50
CA ILE A 275 20.62 16.84 6.07
C ILE A 275 20.34 15.50 5.42
N TYR A 276 21.15 14.49 5.71
CA TYR A 276 21.06 13.17 5.10
C TYR A 276 21.13 12.10 6.17
N ALA A 277 20.09 11.27 6.26
CA ALA A 277 19.97 10.14 7.18
C ALA A 277 20.66 8.88 6.64
N GLY A 278 21.28 8.96 5.45
CA GLY A 278 21.99 7.82 4.89
C GLY A 278 21.07 6.76 4.28
N THR A 279 21.58 5.54 4.25
CA THR A 279 20.86 4.32 3.91
C THR A 279 20.30 3.63 5.17
N SER A 280 20.11 4.38 6.26
CA SER A 280 19.64 3.89 7.57
C SER A 280 18.46 2.93 7.46
N GLY A 281 18.52 1.83 8.20
CA GLY A 281 17.47 0.83 8.25
C GLY A 281 16.46 1.04 9.38
N GLN A 282 15.24 0.58 9.18
CA GLN A 282 14.21 0.47 10.20
C GLN A 282 13.80 -0.99 10.34
N PHE A 283 13.74 -1.47 11.57
CA PHE A 283 13.32 -2.84 11.89
C PHE A 283 12.16 -2.78 12.87
N PHE A 284 11.16 -3.62 12.66
CA PHE A 284 9.97 -3.64 13.49
C PHE A 284 9.67 -5.05 13.95
N ASN A 285 9.53 -5.20 15.26
CA ASN A 285 9.09 -6.41 15.93
C ASN A 285 7.59 -6.31 16.22
N ILE A 286 6.85 -7.31 15.81
CA ILE A 286 5.43 -7.47 16.12
C ILE A 286 5.31 -8.70 17.01
N VAL A 287 5.09 -8.48 18.31
CA VAL A 287 5.13 -9.52 19.34
C VAL A 287 3.80 -9.62 20.08
N LEU A 288 3.44 -10.83 20.48
CA LEU A 288 2.28 -11.07 21.31
C LEU A 288 2.47 -10.37 22.67
N PRO A 289 1.47 -9.62 23.20
CA PRO A 289 1.58 -8.93 24.47
C PRO A 289 2.00 -9.88 25.61
N GLY A 290 2.88 -9.40 26.48
CA GLY A 290 3.50 -10.20 27.54
C GLY A 290 4.83 -10.85 27.16
N ASN A 291 5.18 -10.88 25.86
CA ASN A 291 6.51 -11.30 25.41
C ASN A 291 7.45 -10.09 25.22
N PRO A 292 8.74 -10.21 25.62
CA PRO A 292 9.70 -9.14 25.41
C PRO A 292 10.08 -9.01 23.92
N PRO A 293 10.31 -7.79 23.42
CA PRO A 293 10.72 -7.57 22.03
C PRO A 293 12.16 -8.04 21.73
N GLU A 294 12.98 -8.29 22.75
CA GLU A 294 14.33 -8.89 22.63
C GLU A 294 14.28 -10.40 22.36
N TYR A 295 13.11 -11.02 22.48
CA TYR A 295 13.01 -12.48 22.40
C TYR A 295 13.44 -12.95 21.01
N GLN A 296 14.54 -13.71 20.98
CA GLN A 296 15.10 -14.27 19.75
C GLN A 296 14.22 -15.41 19.26
N PHE A 297 13.17 -15.10 18.50
CA PHE A 297 12.43 -16.12 17.73
C PHE A 297 13.23 -16.65 16.52
N GLY A 298 14.57 -16.55 16.58
CA GLY A 298 15.53 -16.62 15.49
C GLY A 298 16.17 -17.99 15.22
N ASN A 299 15.65 -19.09 15.78
CA ASN A 299 16.15 -20.44 15.44
C ASN A 299 15.45 -21.08 14.23
N GLY A 300 14.87 -20.29 13.33
CA GLY A 300 14.12 -20.82 12.17
C GLY A 300 12.91 -21.67 12.58
N ALA A 301 12.33 -21.39 13.75
CA ALA A 301 11.17 -22.10 14.28
C ALA A 301 9.91 -21.24 14.14
N GLU A 302 8.80 -21.89 13.76
CA GLU A 302 7.49 -21.26 13.72
C GLU A 302 6.97 -20.99 15.14
N SER A 303 6.56 -19.74 15.37
CA SER A 303 6.06 -19.26 16.66
C SER A 303 4.54 -19.27 16.76
N TYR A 304 3.84 -19.69 15.70
CA TYR A 304 2.38 -19.75 15.60
C TYR A 304 1.71 -18.42 15.95
N GLY A 305 2.34 -17.32 15.55
CA GLY A 305 1.84 -15.96 15.74
C GLY A 305 2.27 -15.26 17.02
N THR A 306 3.21 -15.83 17.78
CA THR A 306 3.83 -15.14 18.92
C THR A 306 4.73 -13.99 18.46
N TYR A 307 5.29 -14.11 17.26
CA TYR A 307 6.21 -13.14 16.68
C TYR A 307 6.14 -13.10 15.17
N THR A 308 6.27 -11.90 14.63
CA THR A 308 6.76 -11.64 13.28
C THR A 308 7.61 -10.38 13.28
N SER A 309 8.32 -10.12 12.20
CA SER A 309 9.07 -8.89 12.03
C SER A 309 9.05 -8.41 10.60
N PHE A 310 9.34 -7.13 10.42
CA PHE A 310 9.62 -6.57 9.11
C PHE A 310 10.74 -5.56 9.15
N ALA A 311 11.46 -5.48 8.04
CA ALA A 311 12.59 -4.60 7.85
C ALA A 311 12.35 -3.71 6.64
N PHE A 312 12.77 -2.45 6.75
CA PHE A 312 12.63 -1.44 5.73
C PHE A 312 13.92 -0.62 5.61
N GLY A 313 14.31 -0.27 4.39
CA GLY A 313 15.53 0.48 4.13
C GLY A 313 16.71 -0.40 3.67
N PRO A 314 17.69 0.17 2.96
CA PRO A 314 18.77 -0.60 2.33
C PRO A 314 19.68 -1.35 3.32
N GLU A 315 19.89 -0.79 4.52
CA GLU A 315 20.80 -1.34 5.54
C GLU A 315 20.07 -2.01 6.71
N ALA A 316 18.76 -2.23 6.60
CA ALA A 316 18.03 -2.92 7.67
C ALA A 316 18.47 -4.39 7.76
N PRO A 317 18.53 -4.96 8.98
CA PRO A 317 18.83 -6.39 9.15
C PRO A 317 17.71 -7.24 8.55
N ALA A 318 18.01 -8.51 8.29
CA ALA A 318 17.02 -9.46 7.80
C ALA A 318 15.88 -9.64 8.83
N ALA A 319 14.64 -9.49 8.36
CA ALA A 319 13.40 -9.76 9.09
C ALA A 319 12.62 -10.93 8.46
N VAL A 320 11.52 -11.31 9.09
CA VAL A 320 10.56 -12.27 8.50
C VAL A 320 9.95 -11.73 7.21
N ASN A 321 9.72 -10.42 7.14
CA ASN A 321 9.26 -9.70 5.96
C ASN A 321 10.28 -8.62 5.59
N ASN A 322 11.10 -8.89 4.58
CA ASN A 322 12.04 -7.89 4.06
C ASN A 322 11.38 -7.11 2.93
N LEU A 323 11.21 -5.81 3.13
CA LEU A 323 10.70 -4.91 2.12
C LEU A 323 11.87 -4.19 1.47
N VAL A 324 12.16 -4.55 0.22
CA VAL A 324 13.21 -3.87 -0.55
C VAL A 324 12.69 -2.48 -0.91
N SER A 325 13.23 -1.47 -0.24
CA SER A 325 13.03 -0.06 -0.56
C SER A 325 14.36 0.56 -0.94
N ASP A 326 14.38 1.30 -2.05
CA ASP A 326 15.53 2.13 -2.38
C ASP A 326 15.49 3.43 -1.55
N PRO A 327 16.57 4.24 -1.55
CA PRO A 327 16.57 5.52 -0.84
C PRO A 327 15.44 6.48 -1.24
N ARG A 328 14.76 6.28 -2.37
CA ARG A 328 13.70 7.17 -2.89
C ARG A 328 12.29 6.68 -2.55
N THR A 329 12.16 5.45 -2.08
CA THR A 329 10.89 4.77 -1.81
C THR A 329 10.81 4.23 -0.37
N GLY A 330 11.78 4.67 0.46
CA GLY A 330 11.94 4.42 1.89
C GLY A 330 10.82 4.95 2.80
N MET A 331 10.73 4.47 4.04
CA MET A 331 10.07 5.22 5.14
C MET A 331 10.84 6.52 5.45
N VAL A 332 12.11 6.58 5.03
CA VAL A 332 12.89 7.79 4.88
C VAL A 332 13.24 7.94 3.41
N ILE A 333 12.84 9.06 2.80
CA ILE A 333 13.11 9.34 1.38
C ILE A 333 14.29 10.30 1.28
N SER A 334 15.28 9.95 0.48
CA SER A 334 16.48 10.71 0.21
C SER A 334 16.62 11.01 -1.27
N VAL A 335 16.53 12.28 -1.64
CA VAL A 335 16.55 12.76 -3.03
C VAL A 335 17.35 14.06 -3.14
N TYR A 336 17.75 14.45 -4.35
CA TYR A 336 18.30 15.79 -4.58
C TYR A 336 17.18 16.82 -4.36
N SER A 337 17.36 17.74 -3.42
CA SER A 337 16.43 18.83 -3.17
C SER A 337 17.16 20.11 -2.75
N GLY A 338 16.78 21.23 -3.36
CA GLY A 338 17.46 22.51 -3.17
C GLY A 338 18.94 22.40 -3.54
N ILE A 339 19.83 22.84 -2.65
CA ILE A 339 21.29 22.78 -2.84
C ILE A 339 21.91 21.44 -2.40
N TYR A 340 21.14 20.54 -1.80
CA TYR A 340 21.65 19.32 -1.15
C TYR A 340 21.41 18.08 -2.00
N ASN A 341 22.47 17.33 -2.31
CA ASN A 341 22.40 16.09 -3.07
C ASN A 341 23.15 14.96 -2.34
N PRO A 342 22.47 14.06 -1.60
CA PRO A 342 21.03 14.01 -1.30
C PRO A 342 20.61 14.77 -0.03
N ARG A 343 19.30 14.99 0.13
CA ARG A 343 18.61 15.41 1.37
C ARG A 343 17.56 14.37 1.76
N SER A 344 17.47 14.05 3.05
CA SER A 344 16.48 13.12 3.59
C SER A 344 15.24 13.84 4.12
N PHE A 345 14.09 13.16 3.98
CA PHE A 345 12.78 13.69 4.30
C PHE A 345 11.94 12.67 5.06
N ALA A 346 11.14 13.19 5.99
CA ALA A 346 10.13 12.45 6.70
C ALA A 346 8.98 12.06 5.77
N THR A 347 8.36 10.91 6.06
CA THR A 347 7.20 10.40 5.32
C THR A 347 6.08 10.01 6.27
N VAL A 348 4.90 9.78 5.71
CA VAL A 348 3.77 9.19 6.42
C VAL A 348 3.54 7.80 5.87
N ASN A 349 3.49 6.81 6.74
CA ASN A 349 3.44 5.40 6.36
C ASN A 349 2.23 4.71 6.96
N THR A 350 1.77 3.69 6.25
CA THR A 350 0.76 2.76 6.75
C THR A 350 1.26 1.34 6.56
N VAL A 351 1.35 0.60 7.66
CA VAL A 351 1.70 -0.82 7.67
C VAL A 351 0.42 -1.62 7.84
N GLU A 352 0.13 -2.50 6.89
CA GLU A 352 -1.07 -3.33 6.87
C GLU A 352 -0.65 -4.80 6.84
N TYR A 353 -0.99 -5.53 7.90
CA TYR A 353 -0.86 -6.98 7.93
C TYR A 353 -2.20 -7.63 7.56
N ILE A 354 -2.19 -8.49 6.55
CA ILE A 354 -3.37 -9.15 6.00
C ILE A 354 -3.03 -10.61 5.72
N ASN A 355 -3.60 -11.53 6.51
CA ASN A 355 -3.54 -12.98 6.27
C ASN A 355 -2.13 -13.51 5.98
N GLY A 356 -1.13 -13.07 6.75
CA GLY A 356 0.25 -13.54 6.63
C GLY A 356 1.14 -12.68 5.75
N ASN A 357 0.57 -11.67 5.08
CA ASN A 357 1.29 -10.75 4.23
C ASN A 357 1.37 -9.38 4.91
N LEU A 358 2.51 -8.72 4.72
CA LEU A 358 2.74 -7.37 5.21
C LEU A 358 2.90 -6.42 4.04
N TYR A 359 2.12 -5.34 4.07
CA TYR A 359 2.11 -4.30 3.07
C TYR A 359 2.47 -2.97 3.69
N VAL A 360 3.19 -2.13 2.95
CA VAL A 360 3.50 -0.76 3.34
C VAL A 360 3.01 0.19 2.26
N THR A 361 2.30 1.24 2.67
CA THR A 361 2.05 2.42 1.84
C THR A 361 2.90 3.55 2.37
N THR A 362 3.70 4.18 1.52
CA THR A 362 4.47 5.39 1.86
C THR A 362 3.85 6.59 1.16
N LEU A 363 3.70 7.69 1.88
CA LEU A 363 3.25 8.99 1.39
C LEU A 363 4.35 10.01 1.61
N GLN A 364 4.67 10.73 0.55
CA GLN A 364 5.71 11.75 0.57
C GLN A 364 5.10 13.16 0.62
N ARG A 365 5.86 14.07 1.22
CA ARG A 365 5.63 15.50 1.03
C ARG A 365 6.30 15.99 -0.25
N ARG A 366 5.87 17.14 -0.75
CA ARG A 366 6.56 17.85 -1.83
C ARG A 366 7.88 18.40 -1.29
N TYR A 367 8.94 18.22 -2.07
CA TYR A 367 10.27 18.73 -1.77
C TYR A 367 10.64 19.88 -2.73
N ASP A 368 11.58 20.72 -2.30
CA ASP A 368 12.11 21.77 -3.16
C ASP A 368 12.81 21.14 -4.37
N PRO A 369 12.63 21.69 -5.58
CA PRO A 369 13.32 21.18 -6.76
C PRO A 369 14.85 21.33 -6.62
N PRO A 370 15.65 20.48 -7.28
CA PRO A 370 17.11 20.62 -7.31
C PRO A 370 17.57 21.98 -7.86
N VAL A 371 18.60 22.55 -7.25
CA VAL A 371 19.30 23.77 -7.71
C VAL A 371 20.69 23.35 -8.19
N TYR A 372 20.83 23.14 -9.50
CA TYR A 372 22.11 22.87 -10.13
C TYR A 372 22.95 24.16 -10.14
N LYS A 373 24.14 24.09 -9.54
CA LYS A 373 25.15 25.17 -9.59
C LYS A 373 26.23 24.84 -10.60
#